data_AF-A0A3D4URF0-F1
#
_entry.id   AF-A0A3D4URF0-F1
#
_cell.length_a   1.000
_cell.length_b   1.000
_cell.length_c   1.000
_cell.angle_alpha   90.00
_cell.angle_beta   90.00
_cell.angle_gamma   90.00
#
_symmetry.space_group_name_H-M   'P 1'
#
loop_
_entity.id
_entity.type
_entity.pdbx_description
1 polymer ?
#
loop_
_entity_poly.entity_id
_entity_poly.type
_entity_poly.pdbx_seq_one_letter_code
_entity_poly.pdbx_strand_id
1 'polypeptide(L)'
;MSQKIKHSKIKNTGLLFEILTRQVTADILNNKKSKSVNLLKKYFNENTALGKEKELYDILLTNSYQEESRAEKLLEAVIKTRQRISNKQLKLEKYNLIKEISETFSSKDFFNTRVSNYKTLASIYKLFLVETTKIDFNPKQVIDTKYTILESITSKPKKQKPSSLVETLR
;
A
#
# COMPACT_ATOMS: atom_id res chain seq x y z
N MET A 1 12.29 -4.00 -26.68
CA MET A 1 10.86 -4.27 -26.47
C MET A 1 10.49 -3.86 -25.05
N SER A 2 9.39 -3.13 -24.86
CA SER A 2 8.97 -2.64 -23.56
C SER A 2 8.46 -3.78 -22.66
N GLN A 3 8.76 -3.72 -21.36
CA GLN A 3 8.43 -4.78 -20.40
C GLN A 3 7.00 -4.67 -19.87
N LYS A 4 6.40 -5.81 -19.54
CA LYS A 4 5.12 -5.87 -18.81
C LYS A 4 5.30 -5.45 -17.35
N ILE A 5 4.43 -4.59 -16.84
CA ILE A 5 4.44 -4.17 -15.44
C ILE A 5 3.85 -5.29 -14.57
N LYS A 6 4.69 -5.92 -13.75
CA LYS A 6 4.29 -6.99 -12.84
C LYS A 6 4.09 -6.46 -11.42
N HIS A 7 2.92 -6.74 -10.85
CA HIS A 7 2.67 -6.51 -9.42
C HIS A 7 3.15 -7.71 -8.61
N SER A 8 3.81 -7.44 -7.48
CA SER A 8 4.16 -8.46 -6.49
C SER A 8 3.37 -8.20 -5.21
N LYS A 9 2.41 -9.08 -4.90
CA LYS A 9 1.57 -8.98 -3.70
C LYS A 9 2.41 -8.88 -2.42
N ILE A 10 3.42 -9.73 -2.31
CA ILE A 10 4.29 -9.86 -1.13
C ILE A 10 5.20 -8.63 -0.94
N LYS A 11 5.53 -7.90 -2.02
CA LYS A 11 6.42 -6.72 -1.97
C LYS A 11 5.66 -5.38 -1.95
N ASN A 12 4.33 -5.42 -1.94
CA ASN A 12 3.50 -4.23 -1.97
C ASN A 12 3.27 -3.72 -0.55
N THR A 13 3.79 -2.52 -0.27
CA THR A 13 3.77 -1.87 1.05
C THR A 13 2.37 -1.70 1.60
N GLY A 14 1.45 -1.16 0.79
CA GLY A 14 0.06 -0.99 1.21
C GLY A 14 -0.63 -2.33 1.49
N LEU A 15 -0.35 -3.38 0.70
CA LEU A 15 -0.90 -4.72 0.97
C LEU A 15 -0.29 -5.35 2.22
N LEU A 16 1.01 -5.21 2.45
CA LEU A 16 1.67 -5.70 3.67
C LEU A 16 1.05 -5.05 4.91
N PHE A 17 0.85 -3.74 4.90
CA PHE A 17 0.23 -3.00 5.99
C PHE A 17 -1.23 -3.45 6.23
N GLU A 18 -2.02 -3.54 5.16
CA GLU A 18 -3.43 -3.94 5.23
C GLU A 18 -3.61 -5.36 5.79
N ILE A 19 -2.76 -6.30 5.38
CA ILE A 19 -2.84 -7.67 5.88
C ILE A 19 -2.44 -7.72 7.36
N LEU A 20 -1.38 -7.01 7.77
CA LEU A 20 -0.96 -6.93 9.17
C LEU A 20 -2.05 -6.34 10.07
N THR A 21 -2.69 -5.25 9.65
CA THR A 21 -3.77 -4.60 10.43
C THR A 21 -5.02 -5.47 10.52
N ARG A 22 -5.38 -6.21 9.47
CA ARG A 22 -6.43 -7.24 9.54
C ARG A 22 -6.07 -8.36 10.51
N GLN A 23 -4.81 -8.78 10.54
CA GLN A 23 -4.35 -9.78 11.50
C GLN A 23 -4.46 -9.26 12.95
N VAL A 24 -4.10 -8.00 13.21
CA VAL A 24 -4.33 -7.37 14.52
C VAL A 24 -5.80 -7.41 14.89
N THR A 25 -6.69 -7.05 13.96
CA THR A 25 -8.13 -7.07 14.18
C THR A 25 -8.63 -8.49 14.49
N ALA A 26 -8.20 -9.48 13.73
CA ALA A 26 -8.55 -10.88 13.95
C ALA A 26 -8.04 -11.40 15.30
N ASP A 27 -6.82 -11.05 15.70
CA ASP A 27 -6.26 -11.43 16.99
C ASP A 27 -7.05 -10.81 18.15
N ILE A 28 -7.41 -9.52 18.05
CA ILE A 28 -8.25 -8.81 19.05
C ILE A 28 -9.62 -9.49 19.18
N LEU A 29 -10.30 -9.77 18.06
CA LEU A 29 -11.60 -10.45 18.07
C LEU A 29 -11.54 -11.85 18.70
N ASN A 30 -10.36 -12.48 18.69
CA ASN A 30 -10.11 -13.78 19.32
C ASN A 30 -9.49 -13.66 20.73
N ASN A 31 -9.46 -12.46 21.32
CA ASN A 31 -8.84 -12.18 22.63
C ASN A 31 -7.36 -12.62 22.72
N LYS A 32 -6.61 -12.53 21.62
CA LYS A 32 -5.18 -12.86 21.54
C LYS A 32 -4.33 -11.60 21.48
N LYS A 33 -3.17 -11.64 22.15
CA LYS A 33 -2.14 -10.60 21.99
C LYS A 33 -1.51 -10.72 20.60
N SER A 34 -1.69 -9.70 19.77
CA SER A 34 -1.24 -9.75 18.37
C SER A 34 0.27 -9.51 18.21
N LYS A 35 0.97 -10.44 17.57
CA LYS A 35 2.37 -10.27 17.16
C LYS A 35 2.52 -9.23 16.04
N SER A 36 1.46 -9.01 15.24
CA SER A 36 1.47 -8.03 14.14
C SER A 36 1.61 -6.59 14.62
N VAL A 37 1.18 -6.26 15.85
CA VAL A 37 1.37 -4.93 16.43
C VAL A 37 2.85 -4.54 16.50
N ASN A 38 3.72 -5.48 16.88
CA ASN A 38 5.16 -5.22 16.99
C ASN A 38 5.77 -4.98 15.61
N LEU A 39 5.37 -5.75 14.60
CA LEU A 39 5.82 -5.56 13.21
C LEU A 39 5.37 -4.20 12.66
N LEU A 40 4.12 -3.80 12.92
CA LEU A 40 3.59 -2.50 12.50
C LEU A 40 4.41 -1.36 13.13
N LYS A 41 4.63 -1.37 14.44
CA LYS A 41 5.43 -0.35 15.14
C LYS A 41 6.87 -0.27 14.61
N LYS A 42 7.48 -1.43 14.35
CA LYS A 42 8.87 -1.53 13.88
C LYS A 42 9.05 -1.02 12.45
N TYR A 43 8.17 -1.41 11.54
CA TYR A 43 8.38 -1.20 10.10
C TYR A 43 7.57 -0.07 9.49
N PHE A 44 6.47 0.36 10.11
CA PHE A 44 5.55 1.36 9.56
C PHE A 44 5.44 2.63 10.42
N ASN A 45 6.51 3.01 11.12
CA ASN A 45 6.60 4.32 11.76
C ASN A 45 7.13 5.38 10.79
N GLU A 46 6.97 6.65 11.14
CA GLU A 46 7.34 7.82 10.31
C GLU A 46 8.84 7.91 9.95
N ASN A 47 9.70 7.23 10.70
CA ASN A 47 11.14 7.28 10.47
C ASN A 47 11.63 6.23 9.45
N THR A 48 10.84 5.20 9.16
CA THR A 48 11.20 4.16 8.18
C THR A 48 10.84 4.55 6.76
N ALA A 49 11.51 3.95 5.78
CA ALA A 49 11.15 4.16 4.38
C ALA A 49 9.78 3.51 4.05
N LEU A 50 9.47 2.36 4.66
CA LEU A 50 8.17 1.69 4.55
C LEU A 50 7.02 2.52 5.12
N GLY A 51 7.20 3.18 6.26
CA GLY A 51 6.19 4.06 6.85
C GLY A 51 5.90 5.26 5.95
N LYS A 52 6.95 5.91 5.45
CA LYS A 52 6.84 7.01 4.48
C LYS A 52 6.16 6.58 3.18
N GLU A 53 6.51 5.41 2.62
CA GLU A 53 5.84 4.92 1.41
C GLU A 53 4.37 4.55 1.71
N LYS A 54 4.07 3.98 2.88
CA LYS A 54 2.70 3.65 3.30
C LYS A 54 1.82 4.89 3.41
N GLU A 55 2.32 6.00 3.92
CA GLU A 55 1.59 7.27 3.97
C GLU A 55 1.12 7.70 2.57
N LEU A 56 1.95 7.51 1.54
CA LEU A 56 1.57 7.81 0.16
C LEU A 56 0.46 6.88 -0.36
N TYR A 57 0.44 5.62 0.08
CA TYR A 57 -0.70 4.73 -0.19
C TYR A 57 -1.97 5.26 0.47
N ASP A 58 -1.93 5.64 1.75
CA ASP A 58 -3.10 6.15 2.46
C ASP A 58 -3.66 7.42 1.81
N ILE A 59 -2.80 8.35 1.43
CA ILE A 59 -3.20 9.58 0.75
C ILE A 59 -4.01 9.25 -0.50
N LEU A 60 -3.54 8.31 -1.33
CA LEU A 60 -4.25 7.92 -2.56
C LEU A 60 -5.51 7.07 -2.32
N LEU A 61 -5.64 6.41 -1.16
CA LEU A 61 -6.80 5.57 -0.83
C LEU A 61 -7.92 6.31 -0.11
N THR A 62 -7.59 7.38 0.62
CA THR A 62 -8.52 8.06 1.54
C THR A 62 -9.01 9.40 1.00
N ASN A 63 -8.24 10.06 0.14
CA ASN A 63 -8.67 11.31 -0.48
C ASN A 63 -9.61 11.04 -1.65
N SER A 64 -10.62 11.89 -1.79
CA SER A 64 -11.53 11.87 -2.94
C SER A 64 -11.79 13.28 -3.46
N TYR A 65 -11.86 13.42 -4.78
CA TYR A 65 -12.10 14.71 -5.44
C TYR A 65 -13.20 14.57 -6.49
N GLN A 66 -14.08 15.58 -6.58
CA GLN A 66 -15.05 15.64 -7.68
C GLN A 66 -14.41 16.09 -9.00
N GLU A 67 -13.37 16.91 -8.90
CA GLU A 67 -12.66 17.47 -10.05
C GLU A 67 -11.44 16.60 -10.40
N GLU A 68 -11.38 16.10 -11.62
CA GLU A 68 -10.27 15.25 -12.10
C GLU A 68 -8.91 15.96 -12.02
N SER A 69 -8.88 17.26 -12.36
CA SER A 69 -7.65 18.07 -12.34
C SER A 69 -6.98 18.10 -10.94
N ARG A 70 -7.78 18.06 -9.87
CA ARG A 70 -7.28 18.00 -8.48
C ARG A 70 -6.72 16.62 -8.15
N ALA A 71 -7.38 15.56 -8.61
CA ALA A 71 -6.88 14.19 -8.44
C ALA A 71 -5.55 13.97 -9.16
N GLU A 72 -5.39 14.53 -10.37
CA GLU A 72 -4.14 14.51 -11.11
C GLU A 72 -3.02 15.23 -10.37
N LYS A 73 -3.27 16.44 -9.87
CA LYS A 73 -2.30 17.20 -9.08
C LYS A 73 -1.89 16.47 -7.80
N LEU A 74 -2.83 15.82 -7.11
CA LEU A 74 -2.51 14.97 -5.95
C LEU A 74 -1.58 13.82 -6.36
N LEU A 75 -1.90 13.12 -7.45
CA LEU A 75 -1.11 12.00 -7.92
C LEU A 75 0.31 12.42 -8.28
N GLU A 76 0.47 13.56 -8.97
CA GLU A 76 1.79 14.13 -9.28
C GLU A 76 2.59 14.49 -8.03
N ALA A 77 1.95 15.09 -7.02
CA ALA A 77 2.60 15.42 -5.76
C ALA A 77 3.06 14.15 -5.00
N VAL A 78 2.23 13.10 -5.02
CA VAL A 78 2.57 11.79 -4.45
C VAL A 78 3.74 11.14 -5.19
N ILE A 79 3.76 11.17 -6.52
CA ILE A 79 4.87 10.64 -7.33
C ILE A 79 6.18 11.37 -6.99
N LYS A 80 6.17 12.71 -6.98
CA LYS A 80 7.35 13.52 -6.64
C LYS A 80 7.87 13.20 -5.23
N THR A 81 6.97 12.98 -4.29
CA THR A 81 7.34 12.59 -2.91
C THR A 81 7.91 11.18 -2.87
N ARG A 82 7.30 10.23 -3.60
CA ARG A 82 7.77 8.84 -3.68
C ARG A 82 9.18 8.74 -4.25
N GLN A 83 9.51 9.54 -5.26
CA GLN A 83 10.85 9.57 -5.88
C GLN A 83 11.96 10.00 -4.92
N ARG A 84 11.63 10.72 -3.83
CA ARG A 84 12.59 11.11 -2.78
C ARG A 84 12.87 9.98 -1.77
N ILE A 85 12.03 8.94 -1.74
CA ILE A 85 12.21 7.80 -0.84
C ILE A 85 13.25 6.84 -1.44
N SER A 86 14.30 6.51 -0.67
CA SER A 86 15.37 5.61 -1.11
C SER A 86 14.85 4.21 -1.44
N ASN A 87 14.93 3.84 -2.72
CA ASN A 87 14.57 2.49 -3.19
C ASN A 87 15.45 1.40 -2.58
N LYS A 88 16.73 1.69 -2.30
CA LYS A 88 17.65 0.75 -1.64
C LYS A 88 17.15 0.43 -0.24
N GLN A 89 16.81 1.46 0.52
CA GLN A 89 16.30 1.32 1.88
C GLN A 89 14.95 0.59 1.91
N LEU A 90 14.01 0.99 1.04
CA LEU A 90 12.72 0.32 0.89
C LEU A 90 12.86 -1.17 0.58
N LYS A 91 13.77 -1.54 -0.32
CA LYS A 91 14.00 -2.95 -0.68
C LYS A 91 14.50 -3.76 0.52
N LEU A 92 15.42 -3.18 1.31
CA LEU A 92 15.98 -3.81 2.50
C LEU A 92 14.91 -3.98 3.59
N GLU A 93 14.18 -2.91 3.91
CA GLU A 93 13.11 -2.95 4.92
C GLU A 93 12.00 -3.93 4.54
N LYS A 94 11.57 -3.96 3.27
CA LYS A 94 10.62 -4.95 2.77
C LYS A 94 11.11 -6.37 2.96
N TYR A 95 12.36 -6.64 2.60
CA TYR A 95 12.95 -7.97 2.75
C TYR A 95 12.94 -8.42 4.22
N ASN A 96 13.38 -7.55 5.13
CA ASN A 96 13.41 -7.86 6.56
C ASN A 96 12.00 -8.08 7.13
N LEU A 97 11.02 -7.23 6.75
CA LEU A 97 9.63 -7.41 7.15
C LEU A 97 9.06 -8.74 6.65
N ILE A 98 9.26 -9.07 5.37
CA ILE A 98 8.77 -10.33 4.78
C ILE A 98 9.40 -11.53 5.50
N LYS A 99 10.69 -11.45 5.82
CA LYS A 99 11.40 -12.49 6.57
C LYS A 99 10.77 -12.69 7.95
N GLU A 100 10.59 -11.63 8.74
CA GLU A 100 9.97 -11.73 10.07
C GLU A 100 8.50 -12.19 10.02
N ILE A 101 7.74 -11.80 8.99
CA ILE A 101 6.39 -12.34 8.76
C ILE A 101 6.47 -13.85 8.54
N SER A 102 7.39 -14.33 7.72
CA SER A 102 7.52 -15.77 7.41
C SER A 102 7.98 -16.62 8.59
N GLU A 103 8.74 -16.02 9.51
CA GLU A 103 9.15 -16.66 10.77
C GLU A 103 8.03 -16.66 11.81
N THR A 104 7.09 -15.71 11.72
CA THR A 104 6.02 -15.52 12.71
C THR A 104 4.70 -16.20 12.32
N PHE A 105 4.39 -16.28 11.03
CA PHE A 105 3.12 -16.73 10.48
C PHE A 105 3.30 -17.76 9.37
N SER A 106 2.30 -18.61 9.16
CA SER A 106 2.19 -19.38 7.92
C SER A 106 2.10 -18.42 6.73
N SER A 107 3.18 -18.31 5.96
CA SER A 107 3.28 -17.36 4.84
C SER A 107 2.15 -17.55 3.83
N LYS A 108 1.73 -18.79 3.60
CA LYS A 108 0.65 -19.12 2.67
C LYS A 108 -0.67 -18.52 3.13
N ASP A 109 -1.03 -18.69 4.40
CA ASP A 109 -2.32 -18.23 4.92
C ASP A 109 -2.35 -16.71 5.08
N PHE A 110 -1.23 -16.14 5.53
CA PHE A 110 -1.07 -14.71 5.70
C PHE A 110 -1.25 -13.95 4.37
N PHE A 111 -0.57 -14.37 3.31
CA PHE A 111 -0.71 -13.70 2.01
C PHE A 111 -1.98 -14.08 1.25
N ASN A 112 -2.78 -15.03 1.71
CA ASN A 112 -4.09 -15.36 1.11
C ASN A 112 -5.25 -14.55 1.70
N THR A 113 -5.01 -13.71 2.71
CA THR A 113 -6.02 -12.79 3.23
C THR A 113 -6.62 -11.95 2.10
N ARG A 114 -7.97 -11.92 2.05
CA ARG A 114 -8.73 -11.07 1.11
C ARG A 114 -8.50 -9.61 1.47
N VAL A 115 -8.40 -8.74 0.46
CA VAL A 115 -8.23 -7.29 0.62
C VAL A 115 -9.23 -6.56 -0.28
N SER A 116 -10.00 -5.62 0.28
CA SER A 116 -11.08 -4.91 -0.43
C SER A 116 -10.56 -3.97 -1.52
N ASN A 117 -9.48 -3.23 -1.25
CA ASN A 117 -8.90 -2.25 -2.17
C ASN A 117 -7.76 -2.83 -3.03
N TYR A 118 -7.77 -4.14 -3.29
CA TYR A 118 -6.65 -4.84 -3.94
C TYR A 118 -6.26 -4.25 -5.30
N LYS A 119 -7.23 -3.93 -6.16
CA LYS A 119 -6.98 -3.35 -7.49
C LYS A 119 -6.21 -2.04 -7.37
N THR A 120 -6.68 -1.12 -6.54
CA THR A 120 -6.05 0.19 -6.30
C THR A 120 -4.66 0.02 -5.70
N LEU A 121 -4.50 -0.80 -4.65
CA LEU A 121 -3.21 -1.09 -4.05
C LEU A 121 -2.20 -1.66 -5.05
N ALA A 122 -2.64 -2.59 -5.91
CA ALA A 122 -1.80 -3.15 -6.96
C ALA A 122 -1.40 -2.10 -8.01
N SER A 123 -2.31 -1.19 -8.37
CA SER A 123 -2.02 -0.10 -9.29
C SER A 123 -1.04 0.91 -8.69
N ILE A 124 -1.18 1.31 -7.42
CA ILE A 124 -0.21 2.20 -6.75
C ILE A 124 1.20 1.58 -6.76
N TYR A 125 1.31 0.28 -6.45
CA TYR A 125 2.61 -0.41 -6.53
C TYR A 125 3.22 -0.36 -7.93
N LYS A 126 2.40 -0.62 -8.95
CA LYS A 126 2.86 -0.58 -10.35
C LYS A 126 3.31 0.81 -10.74
N LEU A 127 2.56 1.84 -10.36
CA LEU A 127 2.92 3.23 -10.58
C LEU A 127 4.27 3.55 -9.92
N PHE A 128 4.43 3.21 -8.65
CA PHE A 128 5.71 3.46 -7.95
C PHE A 128 6.88 2.71 -8.58
N LEU A 129 6.65 1.50 -9.11
CA LEU A 129 7.68 0.77 -9.84
C LEU A 129 8.09 1.50 -11.14
N VAL A 130 7.11 1.99 -11.90
CA VAL A 130 7.36 2.77 -13.13
C VAL A 130 8.15 4.04 -12.81
N GLU A 131 7.69 4.81 -11.83
CA GLU A 131 8.22 6.14 -11.53
C GLU A 131 9.58 6.15 -10.85
N THR A 132 10.08 4.98 -10.42
CA THR A 132 11.29 4.89 -9.60
C THR A 132 12.32 3.90 -10.14
N THR A 133 12.09 3.34 -11.33
CA THR A 133 13.06 2.47 -12.00
C THR A 133 13.36 3.00 -13.41
N LYS A 134 14.51 2.60 -13.97
CA LYS A 134 14.91 2.93 -15.35
C LYS A 134 14.42 1.91 -16.37
N ILE A 135 13.43 1.09 -16.00
CA ILE A 135 12.91 0.02 -16.85
C ILE A 135 11.94 0.63 -17.85
N ASP A 136 12.14 0.35 -19.14
CA ASP A 136 11.17 0.70 -20.17
C ASP A 136 9.96 -0.24 -20.08
N PHE A 137 8.81 0.31 -19.66
CA PHE A 137 7.56 -0.42 -19.48
C PHE A 137 6.58 -0.13 -20.62
N ASN A 138 5.67 -1.07 -20.87
CA ASN A 138 4.63 -0.92 -21.88
C ASN A 138 3.77 0.35 -21.61
N PRO A 139 3.75 1.34 -22.52
CA PRO A 139 3.09 2.62 -22.27
C PRO A 139 1.59 2.50 -21.97
N LYS A 140 0.88 1.58 -22.64
CA LYS A 140 -0.54 1.33 -22.36
C LYS A 140 -0.75 0.92 -20.90
N GLN A 141 0.09 0.04 -20.37
CA GLN A 141 -0.03 -0.39 -18.97
C GLN A 141 0.32 0.69 -17.97
N VAL A 142 1.25 1.61 -18.31
CA VAL A 142 1.55 2.78 -17.49
C VAL A 142 0.31 3.66 -17.38
N ILE A 143 -0.31 3.99 -18.52
CA ILE A 143 -1.52 4.80 -18.59
C ILE A 143 -2.69 4.11 -17.86
N ASP A 144 -2.99 2.85 -18.15
CA ASP A 144 -4.06 2.08 -17.48
C ASP A 144 -3.88 2.06 -15.95
N THR A 145 -2.63 1.98 -15.48
CA THR A 145 -2.30 2.01 -14.04
C THR A 145 -2.61 3.37 -13.43
N LYS A 146 -2.22 4.47 -14.09
CA LYS A 146 -2.49 5.84 -13.65
C LYS A 146 -4.00 6.09 -13.56
N TYR A 147 -4.75 5.75 -14.62
CA TYR A 147 -6.20 5.95 -14.67
C TYR A 147 -6.94 5.11 -13.62
N THR A 148 -6.51 3.88 -13.34
CA THR A 148 -7.11 3.08 -12.26
C THR A 148 -7.01 3.78 -10.89
N ILE A 149 -5.93 4.52 -10.63
CA ILE A 149 -5.76 5.28 -9.38
C ILE A 149 -6.64 6.54 -9.42
N LEU A 150 -6.63 7.28 -10.52
CA LEU A 150 -7.46 8.48 -10.69
C LEU A 150 -8.94 8.15 -10.54
N GLU A 151 -9.44 7.11 -11.20
CA GLU A 151 -10.81 6.60 -11.05
C GLU A 151 -11.15 6.31 -9.58
N SER A 152 -10.21 5.76 -8.81
CA SER A 152 -10.46 5.45 -7.41
C SER A 152 -10.56 6.69 -6.51
N ILE A 153 -9.88 7.77 -6.88
CA ILE A 153 -9.90 9.06 -6.18
C ILE A 153 -11.13 9.89 -6.61
N THR A 154 -11.55 9.78 -7.87
CA THR A 154 -12.66 10.57 -8.42
C THR A 154 -14.02 9.89 -8.30
N SER A 155 -14.03 8.58 -8.01
CA SER A 155 -15.27 7.85 -7.71
C SER A 155 -15.98 8.46 -6.52
N LYS A 156 -17.31 8.61 -6.63
CA LYS A 156 -18.17 9.02 -5.50
C LYS A 156 -17.85 8.14 -4.28
N PRO A 157 -17.67 8.72 -3.07
CA PRO A 157 -17.31 7.95 -1.90
C PRO A 157 -18.33 6.83 -1.71
N LYS A 158 -17.86 5.59 -1.76
CA LYS A 158 -18.67 4.45 -1.31
C LYS A 158 -19.06 4.76 0.13
N LYS A 159 -20.36 4.76 0.45
CA LYS A 159 -20.83 4.85 1.85
C LYS A 159 -20.09 3.80 2.67
N GLN A 160 -19.04 4.21 3.39
CA GLN A 160 -18.36 3.33 4.32
C GLN A 160 -19.31 3.16 5.51
N LYS A 161 -19.70 1.93 5.84
CA LYS A 161 -20.24 1.66 7.16
C LYS A 161 -19.15 2.06 8.17
N PRO A 162 -19.44 2.88 9.18
CA PRO A 162 -18.43 3.31 10.14
C PRO A 162 -17.77 2.08 10.77
N SER A 163 -16.45 2.00 10.65
CA SER A 163 -15.63 1.07 11.41
C SER A 163 -15.53 1.62 12.83
N SER A 164 -16.18 0.96 13.79
CA SER A 164 -16.38 1.40 15.17
C SER A 164 -15.11 1.35 16.05
N LEU A 165 -13.90 1.52 15.51
CA LEU A 165 -12.65 1.20 16.23
C LEU A 165 -11.54 2.25 16.13
N VAL A 166 -11.81 3.46 15.60
CA VAL A 166 -10.80 4.54 15.59
C VAL A 166 -10.66 5.23 16.96
N GLU A 167 -11.59 5.00 17.91
CA GLU A 167 -11.53 5.60 19.25
C GLU A 167 -10.62 4.88 20.25
N THR A 168 -10.16 3.65 19.98
CA THR A 168 -9.39 2.86 20.96
C THR A 168 -7.88 3.07 20.93
N LEU A 169 -7.37 4.06 20.19
CA LEU A 169 -5.93 4.36 20.09
C LEU A 169 -5.58 5.84 20.34
N ARG A 170 -6.40 6.56 21.11
CA ARG A 170 -6.01 7.84 21.71
C ARG A 170 -5.75 7.68 23.21
#